data_AF-A0A7H8NMB2-F1
#
_entry.id   AF-A0A7H8NMB2-F1
#
_cell.length_a   1.000
_cell.length_b   1.000
_cell.length_c   1.000
_cell.angle_alpha   90.00
_cell.angle_beta   90.00
_cell.angle_gamma   90.00
#
_symmetry.space_group_name_H-M   'P 1'
#
loop_
_entity.id
_entity.type
_entity.pdbx_description
1 polymer ?
#
loop_
_entity_poly.entity_id
_entity_poly.type
_entity_poly.pdbx_seq_one_letter_code
_entity_poly.pdbx_strand_id
1 'polypeptide(L)'
;MDALGFIHAWHGSTVGRQVDSIRAFTGTIAASSRAGAPAMSFRTTCASALLLVACSGAADAQPAQADALRFQHDLRDVLECSASADVQQAVVSRLREARYADASERPRYLRDWRFEQEDEDDDHRVTVITPPQSMTVHGVEAPRLFADRFGFSVALGPAQRERIVAAYGLQLQSSTLHEPFELWSTPATSIIVRSAGDSYRLGCKPSTKDSRAAVRQVPAVDVQDLQDAIHCRADEGGMRRLQAFWQRLSEQPQFEWPQDVRSVNEVNYTVGDAELHLLLVGLQVPIQAYGVSTHTIALAFGGFFGADLGDAAVAPVLARAGMDTSHAVGKDTWQRLLPPVAFSGGSWIPQHIVMRTDEGRVVAGCASDYERGPSR
;
A
#
# COMPACT_ATOMS: atom_id res chain seq x y z
N MET A 1 -15.86 -9.82 15.30
CA MET A 1 -16.38 -8.61 14.64
C MET A 1 -16.84 -9.08 13.28
N ASP A 2 -18.14 -9.23 13.08
CA ASP A 2 -18.71 -9.95 11.93
C ASP A 2 -18.60 -9.10 10.65
N ALA A 3 -18.83 -9.68 9.46
CA ALA A 3 -18.74 -8.98 8.16
C ALA A 3 -19.48 -7.63 8.14
N LEU A 4 -20.59 -7.57 8.88
CA LEU A 4 -21.39 -6.36 9.10
C LEU A 4 -20.69 -5.29 9.93
N GLY A 5 -19.82 -5.66 10.87
CA GLY A 5 -19.03 -4.74 11.68
C GLY A 5 -17.95 -4.02 10.89
N PHE A 6 -17.42 -4.65 9.84
CA PHE A 6 -16.51 -4.02 8.89
C PHE A 6 -17.24 -3.06 7.95
N ILE A 7 -18.38 -3.47 7.41
CA ILE A 7 -19.28 -2.57 6.67
C ILE A 7 -19.66 -1.38 7.56
N HIS A 8 -19.99 -1.59 8.84
CA HIS A 8 -20.31 -0.53 9.80
C HIS A 8 -19.14 0.41 10.11
N ALA A 9 -17.93 -0.11 10.37
CA ALA A 9 -16.74 0.70 10.63
C ALA A 9 -16.28 1.47 9.38
N TRP A 10 -16.62 0.96 8.20
CA TRP A 10 -16.36 1.58 6.91
C TRP A 10 -17.44 2.61 6.51
N HIS A 11 -18.54 2.77 7.26
CA HIS A 11 -19.73 3.58 6.89
C HIS A 11 -20.07 4.70 7.91
N GLY A 12 -19.05 5.38 8.46
CA GLY A 12 -19.27 6.59 9.28
C GLY A 12 -20.08 7.67 8.53
N SER A 13 -21.18 8.13 9.13
CA SER A 13 -22.30 8.91 8.59
C SER A 13 -22.00 10.25 7.87
N THR A 14 -21.33 10.22 6.73
CA THR A 14 -20.95 11.47 6.00
C THR A 14 -21.52 11.56 4.58
N VAL A 15 -22.09 10.47 4.05
CA VAL A 15 -22.54 10.40 2.64
C VAL A 15 -23.84 11.18 2.38
N GLY A 16 -24.72 11.32 3.38
CA GLY A 16 -25.99 12.05 3.22
C GLY A 16 -25.88 13.55 2.94
N ARG A 17 -24.69 14.16 3.10
CA ARG A 17 -24.47 15.59 2.78
C ARG A 17 -23.66 15.83 1.51
N GLN A 18 -22.97 14.81 0.98
CA GLN A 18 -22.06 14.99 -0.16
C GLN A 18 -22.77 14.80 -1.51
N VAL A 19 -23.88 14.05 -1.53
CA VAL A 19 -24.73 13.85 -2.72
C VAL A 19 -25.61 15.08 -3.02
N ASP A 20 -25.98 15.86 -2.01
CA ASP A 20 -26.85 17.04 -2.18
C ASP A 20 -26.14 18.27 -2.80
N SER A 21 -24.81 18.31 -2.78
CA SER A 21 -24.03 19.47 -3.27
C SER A 21 -23.86 19.52 -4.79
N ILE A 22 -24.18 18.44 -5.51
CA ILE A 22 -23.96 18.30 -6.96
C ILE A 22 -25.04 19.01 -7.80
N ARG A 23 -26.07 19.61 -7.17
CA ARG A 23 -27.26 20.12 -7.88
C ARG A 23 -27.22 21.57 -8.38
N ALA A 24 -26.21 22.38 -8.09
CA ALA A 24 -26.32 23.82 -8.36
C ALA A 24 -25.02 24.49 -8.83
N PHE A 25 -24.86 24.66 -10.15
CA PHE A 25 -24.63 25.94 -10.86
C PHE A 25 -23.96 25.72 -12.23
N THR A 26 -24.54 26.31 -13.28
CA THR A 26 -24.02 26.30 -14.66
C THR A 26 -23.87 27.73 -15.17
N GLY A 27 -22.75 28.04 -15.84
CA GLY A 27 -22.54 29.36 -16.46
C GLY A 27 -21.20 29.61 -17.14
N THR A 28 -20.97 28.94 -18.28
CA THR A 28 -20.35 29.43 -19.54
C THR A 28 -18.88 29.95 -19.61
N ILE A 29 -18.09 29.31 -20.49
CA ILE A 29 -16.74 29.69 -20.97
C ILE A 29 -16.81 30.10 -22.46
N ALA A 30 -15.88 30.94 -22.93
CA ALA A 30 -15.54 31.09 -24.35
C ALA A 30 -14.00 31.06 -24.59
N ALA A 31 -13.62 30.64 -25.80
CA ALA A 31 -12.39 29.93 -26.18
C ALA A 31 -11.33 30.77 -26.95
N SER A 32 -10.17 30.14 -27.27
CA SER A 32 -9.40 30.21 -28.56
C SER A 32 -7.89 29.86 -28.31
N SER A 33 -7.31 28.75 -28.84
CA SER A 33 -6.62 28.51 -30.14
C SER A 33 -5.25 29.24 -30.30
N ARG A 34 -4.17 28.81 -31.00
CA ARG A 34 -3.69 27.59 -31.69
C ARG A 34 -2.20 27.81 -32.10
N ALA A 35 -1.40 26.73 -32.14
CA ALA A 35 -0.32 26.37 -33.08
C ALA A 35 0.93 27.26 -33.36
N GLY A 36 2.10 26.59 -33.45
CA GLY A 36 3.24 27.00 -34.30
C GLY A 36 4.61 26.43 -33.89
N ALA A 37 5.18 25.55 -34.73
CA ALA A 37 6.56 25.00 -34.69
C ALA A 37 7.18 25.15 -36.11
N PRO A 38 8.40 24.67 -36.44
CA PRO A 38 9.70 24.52 -35.75
C PRO A 38 10.89 25.05 -36.61
N ALA A 39 12.14 24.92 -36.15
CA ALA A 39 13.33 24.93 -37.04
C ALA A 39 14.48 24.03 -36.51
N MET A 40 14.86 23.03 -37.32
CA MET A 40 16.04 22.18 -37.17
C MET A 40 17.27 22.85 -37.79
N SER A 41 18.48 22.63 -37.23
CA SER A 41 19.74 22.30 -37.95
C SER A 41 20.99 22.55 -37.08
N PHE A 42 21.32 21.66 -36.13
CA PHE A 42 22.64 21.63 -35.45
C PHE A 42 22.85 20.24 -34.81
N ARG A 43 22.99 19.18 -35.62
CA ARG A 43 23.21 17.80 -35.12
C ARG A 43 24.07 16.99 -36.07
N THR A 44 25.39 17.18 -36.05
CA THR A 44 26.27 16.23 -36.74
C THR A 44 27.68 16.07 -36.18
N THR A 45 28.08 16.82 -35.14
CA THR A 45 29.46 16.74 -34.60
C THR A 45 29.57 16.26 -33.14
N CYS A 46 28.45 16.07 -32.42
CA CYS A 46 28.45 15.50 -31.05
C CYS A 46 28.27 13.97 -30.99
N ALA A 47 27.97 13.30 -32.11
CA ALA A 47 27.62 11.88 -32.11
C ALA A 47 28.85 10.96 -31.89
N SER A 48 30.03 11.35 -32.34
CA SER A 48 31.22 10.48 -32.30
C SER A 48 31.90 10.40 -30.92
N ALA A 49 31.70 11.39 -30.04
CA ALA A 49 32.19 11.34 -28.66
C ALA A 49 31.25 10.58 -27.72
N LEU A 50 29.93 10.56 -28.02
CA LEU A 50 28.93 9.82 -27.23
C LEU A 50 28.99 8.30 -27.45
N LEU A 51 29.39 7.85 -28.64
CA LEU A 51 29.52 6.42 -28.95
C LEU A 51 30.69 5.74 -28.23
N LEU A 52 31.76 6.46 -27.90
CA LEU A 52 32.90 5.90 -27.18
C LEU A 52 32.65 5.73 -25.67
N VAL A 53 31.76 6.54 -25.08
CA VAL A 53 31.34 6.39 -23.67
C VAL A 53 30.30 5.27 -23.51
N ALA A 54 29.50 4.99 -24.55
CA ALA A 54 28.51 3.92 -24.53
C ALA A 54 29.12 2.50 -24.61
N CYS A 55 30.34 2.35 -25.14
CA CYS A 55 31.04 1.05 -25.22
C CYS A 55 31.88 0.71 -23.98
N SER A 56 32.13 1.68 -23.10
CA SER A 56 32.72 1.47 -21.78
C SER A 56 31.59 1.50 -20.75
N GLY A 57 31.24 0.38 -20.12
CA GLY A 57 30.14 0.28 -19.12
C GLY A 57 30.24 1.18 -17.87
N ALA A 58 31.05 2.24 -17.90
CA ALA A 58 31.20 3.26 -16.87
C ALA A 58 29.93 4.11 -16.67
N ALA A 59 29.21 4.45 -17.75
CA ALA A 59 28.00 5.28 -17.65
C ALA A 59 26.85 4.56 -16.92
N ASP A 60 26.85 3.23 -16.95
CA ASP A 60 25.84 2.36 -16.32
C ASP A 60 26.24 1.92 -14.90
N ALA A 61 27.53 2.00 -14.57
CA ALA A 61 28.08 1.63 -13.25
C ALA A 61 27.93 2.77 -12.22
N GLN A 62 28.16 4.02 -12.62
CA GLN A 62 28.00 5.20 -11.75
C GLN A 62 26.59 5.42 -11.18
N PRO A 63 25.50 5.36 -11.97
CA PRO A 63 24.15 5.54 -11.42
C PRO A 63 23.77 4.40 -10.48
N ALA A 64 24.11 3.15 -10.82
CA ALA A 64 23.85 2.00 -9.96
C ALA A 64 24.58 2.10 -8.60
N GLN A 65 25.79 2.64 -8.58
CA GLN A 65 26.56 2.84 -7.34
C GLN A 65 26.01 4.00 -6.50
N ALA A 66 25.56 5.08 -7.13
CA ALA A 66 24.88 6.18 -6.44
C ALA A 66 23.56 5.73 -5.81
N ASP A 67 22.77 4.94 -6.54
CA ASP A 67 21.51 4.37 -6.05
C ASP A 67 21.73 3.38 -4.90
N ALA A 68 22.78 2.56 -4.98
CA ALA A 68 23.16 1.63 -3.91
C ALA A 68 23.53 2.37 -2.62
N LEU A 69 24.37 3.39 -2.72
CA LEU A 69 24.80 4.20 -1.57
C LEU A 69 23.63 4.95 -0.95
N ARG A 70 22.77 5.55 -1.78
CA ARG A 70 21.56 6.22 -1.31
C ARG A 70 20.62 5.25 -0.59
N PHE A 71 20.36 4.10 -1.17
CA PHE A 71 19.51 3.09 -0.56
C PHE A 71 20.08 2.58 0.78
N GLN A 72 21.39 2.37 0.88
CA GLN A 72 22.04 1.98 2.14
C GLN A 72 21.92 3.08 3.20
N HIS A 73 22.05 4.35 2.81
CA HIS A 73 21.86 5.49 3.71
C HIS A 73 20.41 5.53 4.21
N ASP A 74 19.44 5.50 3.30
CA ASP A 74 18.02 5.54 3.60
C ASP A 74 17.61 4.37 4.52
N LEU A 75 18.10 3.15 4.25
CA LEU A 75 17.85 1.98 5.10
C LEU A 75 18.49 2.10 6.48
N ARG A 76 19.70 2.68 6.57
CA ARG A 76 20.31 2.98 7.86
C ARG A 76 19.47 4.00 8.64
N ASP A 77 18.98 5.06 8.00
CA ASP A 77 18.12 6.05 8.65
C ASP A 77 16.83 5.41 9.18
N VAL A 78 16.27 4.44 8.45
CA VAL A 78 15.10 3.66 8.90
C VAL A 78 15.44 2.81 10.12
N LEU A 79 16.59 2.12 10.11
CA LEU A 79 17.05 1.29 11.23
C LEU A 79 17.49 2.10 12.45
N GLU A 80 17.92 3.35 12.23
CA GLU A 80 18.35 4.30 13.28
C GLU A 80 17.21 5.21 13.77
N CYS A 81 15.99 4.99 13.28
CA CYS A 81 14.78 5.71 13.65
C CYS A 81 14.83 7.23 13.36
N SER A 82 15.62 7.62 12.35
CA SER A 82 15.81 9.01 11.91
C SER A 82 15.17 9.29 10.54
N ALA A 83 14.71 8.27 9.82
CA ALA A 83 14.05 8.41 8.53
C ALA A 83 12.72 9.18 8.62
N SER A 84 12.41 9.96 7.57
CA SER A 84 11.07 10.49 7.35
C SER A 84 10.10 9.38 6.91
N ALA A 85 8.79 9.65 6.96
CA ALA A 85 7.76 8.71 6.50
C ALA A 85 7.96 8.30 5.02
N ASP A 86 8.29 9.26 4.15
CA ASP A 86 8.54 9.01 2.73
C ASP A 86 9.75 8.10 2.50
N VAL A 87 10.85 8.34 3.25
CA VAL A 87 12.06 7.51 3.18
C VAL A 87 11.76 6.10 3.68
N GLN A 88 11.04 5.98 4.79
CA GLN A 88 10.62 4.70 5.34
C GLN A 88 9.78 3.90 4.33
N GLN A 89 8.78 4.53 3.72
CA GLN A 89 7.95 3.90 2.69
C GLN A 89 8.79 3.48 1.48
N ALA A 90 9.66 4.35 0.97
CA ALA A 90 10.50 4.05 -0.19
C ALA A 90 11.44 2.86 0.06
N VAL A 91 12.06 2.79 1.24
CA VAL A 91 12.93 1.66 1.63
C VAL A 91 12.13 0.37 1.73
N VAL A 92 10.98 0.38 2.41
CA VAL A 92 10.14 -0.80 2.57
C VAL A 92 9.67 -1.32 1.21
N SER A 93 9.14 -0.44 0.35
CA SER A 93 8.67 -0.82 -0.99
C SER A 93 9.79 -1.46 -1.81
N ARG A 94 11.00 -0.89 -1.81
CA ARG A 94 12.14 -1.44 -2.56
C ARG A 94 12.59 -2.81 -2.04
N LEU A 95 12.71 -2.98 -0.72
CA LEU A 95 13.07 -4.29 -0.13
C LEU A 95 12.00 -5.34 -0.42
N ARG A 96 10.74 -4.94 -0.41
CA ARG A 96 9.60 -5.80 -0.68
C ARG A 96 9.54 -6.23 -2.14
N GLU A 97 9.71 -5.30 -3.08
CA GLU A 97 9.86 -5.61 -4.50
C GLU A 97 11.01 -6.60 -4.72
N ALA A 98 12.16 -6.36 -4.10
CA ALA A 98 13.30 -7.26 -4.21
C ALA A 98 13.04 -8.65 -3.61
N ARG A 99 12.31 -8.74 -2.49
CA ARG A 99 11.95 -10.02 -1.86
C ARG A 99 11.17 -10.93 -2.79
N TYR A 100 10.22 -10.38 -3.54
CA TYR A 100 9.29 -11.18 -4.38
C TYR A 100 9.71 -11.30 -5.84
N ALA A 101 10.69 -10.51 -6.28
CA ALA A 101 11.24 -10.60 -7.62
C ALA A 101 12.33 -11.69 -7.73
N ASP A 102 12.42 -12.31 -8.91
CA ASP A 102 13.57 -13.12 -9.29
C ASP A 102 14.85 -12.28 -9.28
N ALA A 103 15.99 -12.89 -8.98
CA ALA A 103 17.26 -12.17 -8.87
C ALA A 103 17.62 -11.38 -10.14
N SER A 104 17.20 -11.83 -11.33
CA SER A 104 17.40 -11.13 -12.60
C SER A 104 16.53 -9.89 -12.78
N GLU A 105 15.36 -9.84 -12.13
CA GLU A 105 14.37 -8.77 -12.23
C GLU A 105 14.60 -7.65 -11.21
N ARG A 106 15.40 -7.92 -10.17
CA ARG A 106 15.75 -6.94 -9.14
C ARG A 106 16.60 -5.79 -9.69
N PRO A 107 16.44 -4.57 -9.14
CA PRO A 107 17.41 -3.49 -9.33
C PRO A 107 18.83 -3.98 -9.05
N ARG A 108 19.82 -3.54 -9.86
CA ARG A 108 21.22 -4.03 -9.79
C ARG A 108 21.77 -4.04 -8.36
N TYR A 109 21.49 -2.99 -7.57
CA TYR A 109 21.98 -2.83 -6.21
C TYR A 109 21.28 -3.72 -5.15
N LEU A 110 20.20 -4.42 -5.52
CA LEU A 110 19.45 -5.38 -4.67
C LEU A 110 19.57 -6.84 -5.14
N ARG A 111 20.27 -7.12 -6.23
CA ARG A 111 20.36 -8.48 -6.79
C ARG A 111 20.97 -9.49 -5.82
N ASP A 112 22.04 -9.09 -5.15
CA ASP A 112 22.81 -9.96 -4.26
C ASP A 112 22.26 -10.00 -2.83
N TRP A 113 21.14 -9.32 -2.56
CA TRP A 113 20.45 -9.38 -1.28
C TRP A 113 19.66 -10.68 -1.16
N ARG A 114 19.75 -11.33 0.00
CA ARG A 114 19.01 -12.58 0.27
C ARG A 114 17.89 -12.33 1.25
N PHE A 115 16.77 -13.01 1.03
CA PHE A 115 15.57 -12.92 1.82
C PHE A 115 15.15 -14.34 2.20
N GLU A 116 15.16 -14.64 3.50
CA GLU A 116 14.82 -15.94 4.04
C GLU A 116 13.67 -15.77 5.04
N GLN A 117 12.72 -16.70 5.01
CA GLN A 117 11.61 -16.73 5.97
C GLN A 117 12.04 -17.64 7.14
N GLU A 118 12.19 -17.06 8.33
CA GLU A 118 12.29 -17.81 9.58
C GLU A 118 10.87 -17.96 10.16
N ASP A 119 10.56 -19.19 10.59
CA ASP A 119 9.31 -19.65 11.18
C ASP A 119 8.08 -19.61 10.24
N GLU A 120 7.49 -20.78 10.00
CA GLU A 120 6.25 -20.93 9.22
C GLU A 120 4.99 -20.60 10.03
N ASP A 121 5.13 -20.44 11.35
CA ASP A 121 4.01 -20.10 12.21
C ASP A 121 3.69 -18.60 12.11
N ASP A 122 2.45 -18.28 11.71
CA ASP A 122 1.99 -16.92 11.39
C ASP A 122 2.16 -15.94 12.56
N ASP A 123 2.25 -16.45 13.80
CA ASP A 123 2.43 -15.68 15.03
C ASP A 123 3.80 -15.04 15.21
N HIS A 124 4.82 -15.61 14.57
CA HIS A 124 6.20 -15.18 14.71
C HIS A 124 6.94 -15.08 13.37
N ARG A 125 6.24 -14.90 12.23
CA ARG A 125 6.90 -14.75 10.93
C ARG A 125 7.95 -13.63 10.97
N VAL A 126 9.18 -14.02 10.70
CA VAL A 126 10.31 -13.12 10.56
C VAL A 126 10.89 -13.31 9.17
N THR A 127 11.14 -12.19 8.50
CA THR A 127 11.98 -12.22 7.30
C THR A 127 13.40 -11.81 7.67
N VAL A 128 14.34 -12.71 7.45
CA VAL A 128 15.77 -12.45 7.56
C VAL A 128 16.26 -11.87 6.24
N ILE A 129 16.86 -10.70 6.30
CA ILE A 129 17.41 -9.98 5.15
C ILE A 129 18.92 -9.96 5.30
N THR A 130 19.63 -10.58 4.35
CA THR A 130 21.09 -10.62 4.33
C THR A 130 21.61 -9.70 3.23
N PRO A 131 22.10 -8.49 3.57
CA PRO A 131 22.78 -7.63 2.61
C PRO A 131 24.12 -8.25 2.15
N PRO A 132 24.65 -7.87 0.97
CA PRO A 132 25.93 -8.36 0.47
C PRO A 132 27.13 -7.90 1.32
N GLN A 133 26.96 -6.83 2.12
CA GLN A 133 27.94 -6.33 3.07
C GLN A 133 27.23 -6.02 4.38
N SER A 134 27.88 -6.29 5.52
CA SER A 134 27.36 -5.92 6.85
C SER A 134 27.05 -4.43 6.90
N MET A 135 25.94 -4.08 7.55
CA MET A 135 25.58 -2.69 7.81
C MET A 135 26.00 -2.30 9.22
N THR A 136 26.36 -1.03 9.45
CA THR A 136 26.55 -0.50 10.80
C THR A 136 25.35 0.35 11.18
N VAL A 137 24.67 -0.02 12.27
CA VAL A 137 23.46 0.64 12.78
C VAL A 137 23.65 0.90 14.26
N HIS A 138 23.53 2.15 14.71
CA HIS A 138 23.79 2.52 16.11
C HIS A 138 25.17 2.04 16.63
N GLY A 139 26.17 1.99 15.75
CA GLY A 139 27.51 1.46 16.06
C GLY A 139 27.60 -0.06 16.22
N VAL A 140 26.55 -0.80 15.87
CA VAL A 140 26.51 -2.26 15.83
C VAL A 140 26.69 -2.75 14.39
N GLU A 141 27.67 -3.61 14.17
CA GLU A 141 27.81 -4.32 12.89
C GLU A 141 26.77 -5.42 12.79
N ALA A 142 25.91 -5.31 11.78
CA ALA A 142 24.77 -6.17 11.51
C ALA A 142 24.96 -6.87 10.16
N PRO A 143 25.38 -8.16 10.14
CA PRO A 143 25.46 -8.94 8.92
C PRO A 143 24.08 -9.35 8.40
N ARG A 144 23.05 -9.26 9.25
CA ARG A 144 21.65 -9.61 8.96
C ARG A 144 20.73 -8.57 9.57
N LEU A 145 19.64 -8.29 8.87
CA LEU A 145 18.53 -7.47 9.30
C LEU A 145 17.29 -8.36 9.43
N PHE A 146 16.36 -7.97 10.28
CA PHE A 146 15.14 -8.71 10.55
C PHE A 146 13.95 -7.80 10.34
N ALA A 147 12.97 -8.27 9.57
CA ALA A 147 11.69 -7.62 9.42
C ALA A 147 10.60 -8.51 10.01
N ASP A 148 9.74 -7.93 10.84
CA ASP A 148 8.56 -8.60 11.38
C ASP A 148 7.46 -7.57 11.73
N ARG A 149 6.46 -7.99 12.50
CA ARG A 149 5.32 -7.16 12.94
C ARG A 149 5.71 -5.89 13.73
N PHE A 150 6.95 -5.72 14.15
CA PHE A 150 7.45 -4.52 14.82
C PHE A 150 8.27 -3.62 13.89
N GLY A 151 8.46 -4.00 12.62
CA GLY A 151 9.26 -3.28 11.64
C GLY A 151 10.65 -3.89 11.46
N PHE A 152 11.61 -3.08 11.01
CA PHE A 152 12.99 -3.52 10.83
C PHE A 152 13.79 -3.47 12.12
N SER A 153 14.69 -4.42 12.29
CA SER A 153 15.58 -4.53 13.44
C SER A 153 16.88 -5.25 13.12
N VAL A 154 17.88 -5.09 13.99
CA VAL A 154 19.15 -5.82 13.96
C VAL A 154 19.31 -6.66 15.21
N ALA A 155 20.00 -7.80 15.10
CA ALA A 155 20.29 -8.64 16.26
C ALA A 155 21.33 -7.97 17.18
N LEU A 156 21.13 -8.11 18.48
CA LEU A 156 22.06 -7.72 19.52
C LEU A 156 22.44 -8.93 20.37
N GLY A 157 23.73 -9.06 20.65
CA GLY A 157 24.21 -9.88 21.76
C GLY A 157 23.93 -9.22 23.13
N PRO A 158 23.99 -9.98 24.25
CA PRO A 158 23.69 -9.45 25.59
C PRO A 158 24.50 -8.20 25.97
N ALA A 159 25.81 -8.19 25.70
CA ALA A 159 26.67 -7.04 25.98
C ALA A 159 26.37 -5.81 25.09
N GLN A 160 25.89 -6.02 23.87
CA GLN A 160 25.45 -4.91 23.01
C GLN A 160 24.12 -4.35 23.51
N ARG A 161 23.18 -5.21 23.93
CA ARG A 161 21.92 -4.80 24.56
C ARG A 161 22.17 -3.91 25.78
N GLU A 162 23.06 -4.29 26.69
CA GLU A 162 23.37 -3.48 27.88
C GLU A 162 23.94 -2.11 27.52
N ARG A 163 24.86 -2.04 26.55
CA ARG A 163 25.42 -0.78 26.08
C ARG A 163 24.35 0.12 25.47
N ILE A 164 23.49 -0.40 24.60
CA ILE A 164 22.43 0.36 23.93
C ILE A 164 21.39 0.84 24.96
N VAL A 165 20.95 -0.03 25.87
CA VAL A 165 20.02 0.33 26.94
C VAL A 165 20.58 1.47 27.80
N ALA A 166 21.85 1.39 28.18
CA ALA A 166 22.50 2.44 28.96
C ALA A 166 22.68 3.75 28.15
N ALA A 167 23.12 3.66 26.89
CA ALA A 167 23.39 4.82 26.05
C ALA A 167 22.12 5.65 25.77
N TYR A 168 20.98 5.00 25.61
CA TYR A 168 19.69 5.65 25.32
C TYR A 168 18.77 5.77 26.54
N GLY A 169 19.24 5.39 27.74
CA GLY A 169 18.45 5.44 28.97
C GLY A 169 17.14 4.65 28.89
N LEU A 170 17.15 3.51 28.18
CA LEU A 170 15.96 2.69 27.99
C LEU A 170 15.58 2.00 29.32
N GLN A 171 14.29 1.86 29.55
CA GLN A 171 13.75 1.19 30.75
C GLN A 171 12.96 -0.04 30.34
N LEU A 172 13.09 -1.12 31.11
CA LEU A 172 12.29 -2.33 30.90
C LEU A 172 10.81 -2.01 31.19
N GLN A 173 9.94 -2.17 30.19
CA GLN A 173 8.53 -1.83 30.25
C GLN A 173 7.59 -3.03 30.46
N SER A 174 7.98 -4.25 30.06
CA SER A 174 7.10 -5.43 30.10
C SER A 174 7.71 -6.65 30.79
N SER A 175 6.86 -7.47 31.43
CA SER A 175 7.20 -8.68 32.20
C SER A 175 6.19 -9.83 31.96
N THR A 176 6.76 -11.02 31.71
CA THR A 176 6.34 -12.45 31.82
C THR A 176 4.89 -12.95 31.65
N LEU A 177 3.93 -12.22 31.07
CA LEU A 177 2.56 -12.78 30.98
C LEU A 177 2.32 -13.73 29.79
N HIS A 178 3.00 -13.57 28.66
CA HIS A 178 3.14 -14.54 27.55
C HIS A 178 4.64 -14.59 27.19
N GLU A 179 5.14 -15.70 26.61
CA GLU A 179 6.58 -16.01 26.33
C GLU A 179 7.55 -14.83 26.44
N PRO A 180 8.66 -14.94 27.19
CA PRO A 180 9.36 -13.83 27.84
C PRO A 180 9.68 -12.67 26.87
N PHE A 181 8.71 -11.76 26.74
CA PHE A 181 8.82 -10.58 25.90
C PHE A 181 9.28 -9.42 26.78
N GLU A 182 10.59 -9.28 26.88
CA GLU A 182 11.24 -8.13 27.52
C GLU A 182 11.34 -7.00 26.49
N LEU A 183 10.79 -5.84 26.82
CA LEU A 183 10.85 -4.64 25.98
C LEU A 183 11.50 -3.51 26.76
N TRP A 184 12.65 -3.04 26.30
CA TRP A 184 13.28 -1.81 26.78
C TRP A 184 12.91 -0.66 25.86
N SER A 185 12.27 0.36 26.42
CA SER A 185 11.95 1.60 25.71
C SER A 185 11.82 2.76 26.70
N THR A 186 11.71 3.97 26.17
CA THR A 186 11.41 5.17 26.94
C THR A 186 10.63 6.14 26.04
N PRO A 187 9.74 6.98 26.59
CA PRO A 187 9.04 8.00 25.80
C PRO A 187 9.98 9.00 25.12
N ALA A 188 11.22 9.14 25.61
CA ALA A 188 12.19 10.12 25.12
C ALA A 188 12.86 9.74 23.78
N THR A 189 12.75 8.49 23.32
CA THR A 189 13.32 8.04 22.05
C THR A 189 12.40 7.07 21.33
N SER A 190 12.52 7.03 20.00
CA SER A 190 11.85 6.05 19.14
C SER A 190 12.57 4.71 19.09
N ILE A 191 13.71 4.55 19.77
CA ILE A 191 14.48 3.31 19.80
C ILE A 191 13.88 2.33 20.83
N ILE A 192 13.79 1.06 20.43
CA ILE A 192 13.39 -0.03 21.31
C ILE A 192 14.39 -1.19 21.21
N VAL A 193 14.58 -1.90 22.33
CA VAL A 193 15.22 -3.21 22.36
C VAL A 193 14.19 -4.21 22.85
N ARG A 194 14.11 -5.38 22.21
CA ARG A 194 13.21 -6.46 22.64
C ARG A 194 13.92 -7.80 22.69
N SER A 195 13.41 -8.73 23.50
CA SER A 195 13.80 -10.14 23.40
C SER A 195 13.27 -10.78 22.10
N ALA A 196 13.98 -11.79 21.62
CA ALA A 196 13.65 -12.60 20.46
C ALA A 196 14.26 -14.00 20.64
N GLY A 197 13.50 -14.92 21.26
CA GLY A 197 14.01 -16.20 21.72
C GLY A 197 15.16 -16.02 22.70
N ASP A 198 16.31 -16.63 22.41
CA ASP A 198 17.55 -16.52 23.20
C ASP A 198 18.38 -15.25 22.90
N SER A 199 17.86 -14.34 22.07
CA SER A 199 18.58 -13.16 21.59
C SER A 199 17.80 -11.85 21.82
N TYR A 200 18.41 -10.73 21.41
CA TYR A 200 17.77 -9.42 21.47
C TYR A 200 17.71 -8.77 20.07
N ARG A 201 16.70 -7.94 19.83
CA ARG A 201 16.55 -7.15 18.61
C ARG A 201 16.47 -5.67 18.94
N LEU A 202 17.26 -4.87 18.23
CA LEU A 202 17.23 -3.40 18.24
C LEU A 202 16.47 -2.90 17.02
N GLY A 203 15.46 -2.07 17.23
CA GLY A 203 14.72 -1.45 16.14
C GLY A 203 13.95 -0.22 16.61
N CYS A 204 13.02 0.23 15.77
CA CYS A 204 12.21 1.40 16.05
C CYS A 204 10.87 1.04 16.68
N LYS A 205 10.35 1.95 17.50
CA LYS A 205 9.02 1.86 18.06
C LYS A 205 8.00 1.81 16.91
N PRO A 206 7.11 0.80 16.86
CA PRO A 206 6.09 0.74 15.83
C PRO A 206 5.17 1.96 15.91
N SER A 207 4.76 2.47 14.76
CA SER A 207 3.82 3.60 14.65
C SER A 207 2.35 3.22 14.93
N THR A 208 2.05 1.95 15.24
CA THR A 208 0.67 1.43 15.23
C THR A 208 -0.03 1.49 16.58
N LYS A 209 -1.30 1.94 16.56
CA LYS A 209 -2.31 1.84 17.63
C LYS A 209 -2.65 0.39 18.00
N ASP A 210 -3.03 0.19 19.25
CA ASP A 210 -3.13 -1.07 20.04
C ASP A 210 -4.23 -2.10 19.65
N SER A 211 -4.48 -2.44 18.40
CA SER A 211 -5.48 -3.47 18.05
C SER A 211 -4.89 -4.54 17.13
N ARG A 212 -4.61 -5.75 17.65
CA ARG A 212 -3.77 -6.75 16.94
C ARG A 212 -4.21 -8.23 16.91
N ALA A 213 -5.37 -8.64 17.44
CA ALA A 213 -5.55 -10.07 17.75
C ALA A 213 -6.46 -10.92 16.83
N ALA A 214 -7.22 -10.38 15.86
CA ALA A 214 -8.34 -11.16 15.28
C ALA A 214 -8.25 -11.55 13.79
N VAL A 215 -7.26 -11.07 13.03
CA VAL A 215 -7.27 -11.14 11.55
C VAL A 215 -6.79 -12.47 10.97
N ARG A 216 -6.05 -13.24 11.76
CA ARG A 216 -5.15 -14.28 11.27
C ARG A 216 -5.83 -15.60 10.92
N GLN A 217 -7.08 -15.81 11.35
CA GLN A 217 -7.82 -17.06 11.10
C GLN A 217 -8.64 -17.06 9.79
N VAL A 218 -8.67 -15.95 9.05
CA VAL A 218 -9.43 -15.85 7.79
C VAL A 218 -8.49 -16.14 6.62
N PRO A 219 -8.89 -17.02 5.67
CA PRO A 219 -8.10 -17.31 4.46
C PRO A 219 -7.63 -16.05 3.73
N ALA A 220 -6.51 -16.15 3.02
CA ALA A 220 -6.04 -15.08 2.16
C ALA A 220 -7.09 -14.72 1.10
N VAL A 221 -7.16 -13.43 0.76
CA VAL A 221 -7.95 -12.97 -0.39
C VAL A 221 -7.23 -13.42 -1.66
N ASP A 222 -7.95 -13.86 -2.67
CA ASP A 222 -7.37 -14.13 -3.98
C ASP A 222 -7.74 -13.03 -5.01
N VAL A 223 -7.19 -13.14 -6.22
CA VAL A 223 -7.47 -12.20 -7.31
C VAL A 223 -8.96 -12.16 -7.67
N GLN A 224 -9.64 -13.31 -7.61
CA GLN A 224 -11.04 -13.42 -7.99
C GLN A 224 -11.95 -12.69 -6.99
N ASP A 225 -11.66 -12.79 -5.69
CA ASP A 225 -12.34 -12.04 -4.64
C ASP A 225 -12.27 -10.52 -4.87
N LEU A 226 -11.07 -10.01 -5.22
CA LEU A 226 -10.86 -8.58 -5.52
C LEU A 226 -11.69 -8.16 -6.74
N GLN A 227 -11.66 -8.97 -7.80
CA GLN A 227 -12.43 -8.71 -9.02
C GLN A 227 -13.94 -8.78 -8.77
N ASP A 228 -14.42 -9.74 -8.01
CA ASP A 228 -15.84 -9.86 -7.70
C ASP A 228 -16.32 -8.72 -6.83
N ALA A 229 -15.51 -8.23 -5.90
CA ALA A 229 -15.85 -7.02 -5.16
C ALA A 229 -15.95 -5.78 -6.06
N ILE A 230 -14.99 -5.59 -6.96
CA ILE A 230 -15.00 -4.47 -7.93
C ILE A 230 -16.28 -4.51 -8.79
N HIS A 231 -16.74 -5.70 -9.18
CA HIS A 231 -17.93 -5.86 -10.02
C HIS A 231 -19.24 -6.06 -9.23
N CYS A 232 -19.28 -5.78 -7.93
CA CYS A 232 -20.46 -6.00 -7.07
C CYS A 232 -21.00 -7.44 -7.05
N ARG A 233 -20.12 -8.45 -7.18
CA ARG A 233 -20.46 -9.88 -7.16
C ARG A 233 -19.90 -10.64 -5.96
N ALA A 234 -19.14 -9.98 -5.08
CA ALA A 234 -18.56 -10.63 -3.91
C ALA A 234 -19.68 -11.19 -3.01
N ASP A 235 -19.55 -12.47 -2.67
CA ASP A 235 -20.42 -13.12 -1.69
C ASP A 235 -19.98 -12.81 -0.25
N GLU A 236 -20.73 -13.31 0.74
CA GLU A 236 -20.40 -13.10 2.16
C GLU A 236 -19.02 -13.63 2.56
N GLY A 237 -18.58 -14.74 1.94
CA GLY A 237 -17.25 -15.29 2.18
C GLY A 237 -16.14 -14.39 1.62
N GLY A 238 -16.31 -13.92 0.39
CA GLY A 238 -15.41 -12.97 -0.26
C GLY A 238 -15.31 -11.66 0.52
N MET A 239 -16.44 -11.10 0.95
CA MET A 239 -16.46 -9.88 1.78
C MET A 239 -15.72 -10.06 3.12
N ARG A 240 -15.80 -11.23 3.77
CA ARG A 240 -15.01 -11.53 4.98
C ARG A 240 -13.52 -11.61 4.69
N ARG A 241 -13.12 -12.23 3.56
CA ARG A 241 -11.70 -12.29 3.14
C ARG A 241 -11.17 -10.90 2.80
N LEU A 242 -11.97 -10.05 2.16
CA LEU A 242 -11.63 -8.66 1.85
C LEU A 242 -11.47 -7.79 3.11
N GLN A 243 -12.35 -7.97 4.10
CA GLN A 243 -12.18 -7.37 5.42
C GLN A 243 -10.85 -7.77 6.06
N ALA A 244 -10.56 -9.08 6.08
CA ALA A 244 -9.31 -9.57 6.65
C ALA A 244 -8.08 -9.04 5.89
N PHE A 245 -8.15 -8.98 4.56
CA PHE A 245 -7.13 -8.37 3.73
C PHE A 245 -6.89 -6.91 4.10
N TRP A 246 -7.95 -6.09 4.17
CA TRP A 246 -7.83 -4.69 4.57
C TRP A 246 -7.26 -4.54 5.97
N GLN A 247 -7.75 -5.35 6.91
CA GLN A 247 -7.29 -5.29 8.28
C GLN A 247 -5.80 -5.66 8.40
N ARG A 248 -5.31 -6.64 7.61
CA ARG A 248 -3.87 -6.94 7.50
C ARG A 248 -3.10 -5.74 6.94
N LEU A 249 -3.62 -5.05 5.92
CA LEU A 249 -2.97 -3.86 5.36
C LEU A 249 -2.92 -2.69 6.36
N SER A 250 -3.99 -2.47 7.12
CA SER A 250 -4.07 -1.36 8.07
C SER A 250 -3.31 -1.60 9.38
N GLU A 251 -3.21 -2.86 9.83
CA GLU A 251 -2.65 -3.19 11.15
C GLU A 251 -1.22 -3.74 11.10
N GLN A 252 -0.79 -4.31 9.97
CA GLN A 252 0.55 -4.88 9.85
C GLN A 252 1.54 -3.88 9.24
N PRO A 253 2.83 -3.93 9.66
CA PRO A 253 3.88 -3.18 8.97
C PRO A 253 3.92 -3.52 7.49
N GLN A 254 4.25 -2.54 6.66
CA GLN A 254 4.19 -2.68 5.20
C GLN A 254 5.03 -3.83 4.64
N PHE A 255 6.12 -4.20 5.31
CA PHE A 255 6.97 -5.31 4.91
C PHE A 255 6.29 -6.69 5.08
N GLU A 256 5.31 -6.79 5.98
CA GLU A 256 4.52 -8.00 6.26
C GLU A 256 3.18 -8.04 5.52
N TRP A 257 2.87 -7.03 4.69
CA TRP A 257 1.66 -7.04 3.87
C TRP A 257 1.54 -8.30 3.00
N PRO A 258 0.30 -8.73 2.64
CA PRO A 258 0.06 -9.86 1.73
C PRO A 258 0.89 -9.73 0.46
N GLN A 259 1.58 -10.81 0.03
CA GLN A 259 2.61 -10.78 -1.02
C GLN A 259 2.18 -10.04 -2.30
N ASP A 260 0.91 -10.16 -2.67
CA ASP A 260 0.32 -9.54 -3.86
C ASP A 260 0.19 -8.01 -3.79
N VAL A 261 0.45 -7.37 -2.65
CA VAL A 261 0.40 -5.91 -2.48
C VAL A 261 1.80 -5.32 -2.59
N ARG A 262 1.99 -4.25 -3.37
CA ARG A 262 3.29 -3.54 -3.49
C ARG A 262 3.31 -2.18 -2.79
N SER A 263 2.16 -1.51 -2.71
CA SER A 263 2.07 -0.15 -2.18
C SER A 263 0.67 0.14 -1.68
N VAL A 264 0.55 1.07 -0.74
CA VAL A 264 -0.72 1.73 -0.39
C VAL A 264 -0.44 3.22 -0.33
N ASN A 265 -1.21 4.02 -1.07
CA ASN A 265 -1.06 5.47 -1.12
C ASN A 265 -2.41 6.14 -0.88
N GLU A 266 -2.43 7.20 -0.07
CA GLU A 266 -3.58 8.09 0.01
C GLU A 266 -3.52 9.11 -1.12
N VAL A 267 -4.61 9.25 -1.85
CA VAL A 267 -4.73 10.16 -3.00
C VAL A 267 -6.07 10.88 -2.94
N ASN A 268 -6.05 12.16 -3.28
CA ASN A 268 -7.24 12.99 -3.40
C ASN A 268 -7.42 13.32 -4.88
N TYR A 269 -8.43 12.73 -5.52
CA TYR A 269 -8.84 13.11 -6.87
C TYR A 269 -10.00 14.08 -6.82
N THR A 270 -10.22 14.84 -7.89
CA THR A 270 -11.43 15.66 -8.05
C THR A 270 -12.35 15.10 -9.12
N VAL A 271 -13.66 15.19 -8.89
CA VAL A 271 -14.70 14.87 -9.88
C VAL A 271 -15.67 16.04 -9.92
N GLY A 272 -15.39 17.02 -10.78
CA GLY A 272 -16.09 18.30 -10.74
C GLY A 272 -15.77 19.03 -9.43
N ASP A 273 -16.79 19.42 -8.67
CA ASP A 273 -16.61 20.15 -7.41
C ASP A 273 -16.46 19.23 -6.17
N ALA A 274 -16.41 17.90 -6.38
CA ALA A 274 -16.30 16.92 -5.30
C ALA A 274 -14.88 16.37 -5.18
N GLU A 275 -14.36 16.33 -3.94
CA GLU A 275 -13.14 15.61 -3.61
C GLU A 275 -13.42 14.14 -3.33
N LEU A 276 -12.64 13.27 -3.97
CA LEU A 276 -12.66 11.83 -3.84
C LEU A 276 -11.37 11.38 -3.15
N HIS A 277 -11.46 11.15 -1.84
CA HIS A 277 -10.36 10.63 -1.03
C HIS A 277 -10.28 9.11 -1.19
N LEU A 278 -9.21 8.62 -1.80
CA LEU A 278 -8.98 7.20 -2.06
C LEU A 278 -7.68 6.71 -1.43
N LEU A 279 -7.73 5.48 -0.94
CA LEU A 279 -6.58 4.63 -0.72
C LEU A 279 -6.36 3.79 -1.98
N LEU A 280 -5.24 4.03 -2.66
CA LEU A 280 -4.81 3.26 -3.82
C LEU A 280 -3.88 2.14 -3.37
N VAL A 281 -4.36 0.90 -3.47
CA VAL A 281 -3.59 -0.31 -3.20
C VAL A 281 -2.99 -0.80 -4.51
N GLY A 282 -1.67 -0.69 -4.62
CA GLY A 282 -0.91 -1.26 -5.73
C GLY A 282 -0.74 -2.75 -5.56
N LEU A 283 -0.93 -3.51 -6.64
CA LEU A 283 -0.79 -4.95 -6.72
C LEU A 283 0.47 -5.36 -7.49
N GLN A 284 1.02 -6.53 -7.16
CA GLN A 284 2.12 -7.15 -7.89
C GLN A 284 1.64 -7.73 -9.22
N VAL A 285 0.54 -8.49 -9.18
CA VAL A 285 -0.09 -9.09 -10.37
C VAL A 285 -1.29 -8.24 -10.79
N PRO A 286 -1.48 -7.98 -12.09
CA PRO A 286 -2.63 -7.20 -12.54
C PRO A 286 -3.93 -7.98 -12.38
N ILE A 287 -5.00 -7.24 -12.13
CA ILE A 287 -6.38 -7.72 -12.16
C ILE A 287 -7.10 -7.18 -13.40
N GLN A 288 -8.16 -7.88 -13.82
CA GLN A 288 -9.08 -7.37 -14.85
C GLN A 288 -10.29 -6.72 -14.19
N ALA A 289 -10.54 -5.45 -14.51
CA ALA A 289 -11.70 -4.69 -14.07
C ALA A 289 -12.37 -4.02 -15.28
N TYR A 290 -13.64 -4.35 -15.55
CA TYR A 290 -14.42 -3.79 -16.67
C TYR A 290 -13.72 -3.87 -18.04
N GLY A 291 -12.95 -4.94 -18.27
CA GLY A 291 -12.19 -5.15 -19.51
C GLY A 291 -10.87 -4.39 -19.61
N VAL A 292 -10.42 -3.78 -18.51
CA VAL A 292 -9.13 -3.09 -18.39
C VAL A 292 -8.24 -3.85 -17.40
N SER A 293 -7.00 -4.09 -17.80
CA SER A 293 -5.96 -4.66 -16.93
C SER A 293 -5.36 -3.56 -16.06
N THR A 294 -5.34 -3.72 -14.75
CA THR A 294 -4.77 -2.72 -13.83
C THR A 294 -4.06 -3.38 -12.65
N HIS A 295 -3.07 -2.69 -12.11
CA HIS A 295 -2.36 -3.08 -10.90
C HIS A 295 -2.82 -2.26 -9.69
N THR A 296 -3.96 -1.57 -9.76
CA THR A 296 -4.36 -0.64 -8.70
C THR A 296 -5.82 -0.82 -8.33
N ILE A 297 -6.04 -1.16 -7.07
CA ILE A 297 -7.35 -1.14 -6.42
C ILE A 297 -7.52 0.22 -5.75
N ALA A 298 -8.74 0.75 -5.79
CA ALA A 298 -9.11 2.00 -5.16
C ALA A 298 -10.16 1.74 -4.07
N LEU A 299 -9.90 2.26 -2.88
CA LEU A 299 -10.79 2.13 -1.71
C LEU A 299 -11.14 3.53 -1.21
N ALA A 300 -12.41 3.79 -0.92
CA ALA A 300 -12.79 5.01 -0.19
C ALA A 300 -13.27 4.64 1.22
N PHE A 301 -12.90 5.46 2.22
CA PHE A 301 -13.55 5.41 3.53
C PHE A 301 -15.01 5.83 3.34
N GLY A 302 -15.94 4.87 3.41
CA GLY A 302 -17.36 5.16 3.17
C GLY A 302 -18.13 4.10 2.37
N GLY A 303 -17.48 3.09 1.80
CA GLY A 303 -18.23 2.03 1.10
C GLY A 303 -17.81 1.67 -0.32
N PHE A 304 -16.82 2.35 -0.90
CA PHE A 304 -16.40 2.14 -2.29
C PHE A 304 -15.19 1.20 -2.39
N PHE A 305 -15.36 0.10 -3.14
CA PHE A 305 -14.30 -0.83 -3.52
C PHE A 305 -14.24 -0.92 -5.05
N GLY A 306 -13.15 -0.45 -5.64
CA GLY A 306 -13.01 -0.36 -7.08
C GLY A 306 -11.59 -0.50 -7.57
N ALA A 307 -11.36 -0.10 -8.80
CA ALA A 307 -10.06 -0.07 -9.42
C ALA A 307 -9.80 1.28 -10.06
N ASP A 308 -8.55 1.72 -9.99
CA ASP A 308 -8.06 2.85 -10.79
C ASP A 308 -7.64 2.29 -12.16
N LEU A 309 -8.39 2.65 -13.20
CA LEU A 309 -8.23 2.18 -14.57
C LEU A 309 -7.33 3.10 -15.40
N GLY A 310 -6.72 4.11 -14.78
CA GLY A 310 -5.83 5.05 -15.46
C GLY A 310 -6.57 5.90 -16.50
N ASP A 311 -5.97 6.09 -17.67
CA ASP A 311 -6.48 6.90 -18.78
C ASP A 311 -7.45 6.12 -19.70
N ALA A 312 -8.05 5.04 -19.21
CA ALA A 312 -8.97 4.21 -19.98
C ALA A 312 -10.13 5.03 -20.56
N ALA A 313 -10.61 4.63 -21.74
CA ALA A 313 -11.80 5.23 -22.33
C ALA A 313 -13.04 4.89 -21.47
N VAL A 314 -13.80 5.92 -21.07
CA VAL A 314 -14.98 5.76 -20.20
C VAL A 314 -16.08 4.92 -20.85
N ALA A 315 -16.36 5.12 -22.14
CA ALA A 315 -17.51 4.47 -22.80
C ALA A 315 -17.45 2.92 -22.79
N PRO A 316 -16.32 2.26 -23.11
CA PRO A 316 -16.16 0.82 -22.92
C PRO A 316 -16.37 0.35 -21.48
N VAL A 317 -15.88 1.11 -20.50
CA VAL A 317 -16.02 0.79 -19.06
C VAL A 317 -17.50 0.86 -18.66
N LEU A 318 -18.22 1.91 -19.07
CA LEU A 318 -19.67 2.02 -18.85
C LEU A 318 -20.45 0.86 -19.46
N ALA A 319 -20.16 0.52 -20.72
CA ALA A 319 -20.82 -0.60 -21.40
C ALA A 319 -20.60 -1.94 -20.66
N ARG A 320 -19.38 -2.18 -20.15
CA ARG A 320 -19.07 -3.37 -19.34
C ARG A 320 -19.74 -3.34 -17.97
N ALA A 321 -19.94 -2.17 -17.39
CA ALA A 321 -20.69 -1.99 -16.16
C ALA A 321 -22.23 -2.07 -16.35
N GLY A 322 -22.70 -2.22 -17.59
CA GLY A 322 -24.12 -2.22 -17.93
C GLY A 322 -24.76 -0.83 -17.80
N MET A 323 -23.96 0.21 -18.02
CA MET A 323 -24.35 1.62 -17.92
C MET A 323 -24.23 2.33 -19.27
N ASP A 324 -24.99 3.41 -19.39
CA ASP A 324 -24.99 4.33 -20.52
C ASP A 324 -25.22 5.76 -20.00
N THR A 325 -25.48 6.71 -20.89
CA THR A 325 -25.71 8.10 -20.52
C THR A 325 -26.93 8.33 -19.62
N SER A 326 -27.92 7.43 -19.61
CA SER A 326 -29.09 7.55 -18.73
C SER A 326 -28.76 7.31 -17.25
N HIS A 327 -27.61 6.71 -16.98
CA HIS A 327 -27.11 6.44 -15.64
C HIS A 327 -26.23 7.56 -15.07
N ALA A 328 -26.10 8.68 -15.79
CA ALA A 328 -25.33 9.83 -15.32
C ALA A 328 -26.02 10.50 -14.13
N VAL A 329 -25.30 10.63 -13.02
CA VAL A 329 -25.77 11.30 -11.79
C VAL A 329 -25.01 12.60 -11.49
N GLY A 330 -23.95 12.86 -12.26
CA GLY A 330 -23.18 14.09 -12.26
C GLY A 330 -22.53 14.30 -13.63
N LYS A 331 -21.66 15.30 -13.75
CA LYS A 331 -20.98 15.62 -15.01
C LYS A 331 -20.12 14.45 -15.53
N ASP A 332 -19.42 13.79 -14.62
CA ASP A 332 -18.44 12.74 -14.93
C ASP A 332 -18.59 11.52 -13.99
N THR A 333 -19.80 11.30 -13.50
CA THR A 333 -20.16 10.18 -12.61
C THR A 333 -21.39 9.45 -13.11
N TRP A 334 -21.30 8.13 -13.19
CA TRP A 334 -22.39 7.22 -13.55
C TRP A 334 -22.62 6.22 -12.44
N GLN A 335 -23.89 5.96 -12.15
CA GLN A 335 -24.30 5.07 -11.08
C GLN A 335 -25.45 4.17 -11.53
N ARG A 336 -25.35 2.89 -11.20
CA ARG A 336 -26.42 1.90 -11.44
C ARG A 336 -26.66 1.06 -10.21
N LEU A 337 -27.85 1.21 -9.64
CA LEU A 337 -28.36 0.35 -8.57
C LEU A 337 -28.53 -1.09 -9.09
N LEU A 338 -28.10 -2.05 -8.31
CA LEU A 338 -28.28 -3.47 -8.56
C LEU A 338 -29.37 -4.06 -7.66
N PRO A 339 -29.90 -5.25 -7.99
CA PRO A 339 -30.85 -5.93 -7.12
C PRO A 339 -30.29 -6.14 -5.71
N PRO A 340 -31.12 -6.05 -4.65
CA PRO A 340 -30.68 -6.32 -3.29
C PRO A 340 -30.13 -7.74 -3.13
N VAL A 341 -29.06 -7.87 -2.36
CA VAL A 341 -28.41 -9.14 -2.03
C VAL A 341 -28.58 -9.40 -0.54
N ALA A 342 -28.99 -10.62 -0.18
CA ALA A 342 -29.16 -11.02 1.21
C ALA A 342 -27.82 -11.42 1.84
N PHE A 343 -27.56 -10.94 3.06
CA PHE A 343 -26.41 -11.31 3.89
C PHE A 343 -26.91 -11.74 5.27
N SER A 344 -26.07 -12.48 6.03
CA SER A 344 -26.39 -12.74 7.43
C SER A 344 -26.53 -11.42 8.19
N GLY A 345 -27.78 -11.06 8.58
CA GLY A 345 -28.11 -9.85 9.34
C GLY A 345 -28.64 -8.65 8.55
N GLY A 346 -28.88 -8.74 7.23
CA GLY A 346 -29.53 -7.66 6.48
C GLY A 346 -29.60 -7.87 4.96
N SER A 347 -30.02 -6.83 4.24
CA SER A 347 -29.98 -6.77 2.78
C SER A 347 -29.10 -5.61 2.33
N TRP A 348 -28.25 -5.85 1.36
CA TRP A 348 -27.34 -4.89 0.76
C TRP A 348 -27.84 -4.51 -0.63
N ILE A 349 -27.85 -3.22 -1.00
CA ILE A 349 -28.13 -2.79 -2.37
C ILE A 349 -26.81 -2.34 -3.01
N PRO A 350 -26.13 -3.22 -3.76
CA PRO A 350 -24.91 -2.87 -4.43
C PRO A 350 -25.15 -1.88 -5.57
N GLN A 351 -24.12 -1.11 -5.89
CA GLN A 351 -24.19 -0.08 -6.92
C GLN A 351 -22.91 -0.10 -7.74
N HIS A 352 -23.03 -0.22 -9.06
CA HIS A 352 -21.90 0.10 -9.92
C HIS A 352 -21.71 1.61 -9.93
N ILE A 353 -20.48 2.05 -9.72
CA ILE A 353 -20.06 3.44 -9.89
C ILE A 353 -18.90 3.49 -10.87
N VAL A 354 -19.00 4.40 -11.84
CA VAL A 354 -17.89 4.77 -12.72
C VAL A 354 -17.73 6.28 -12.63
N MET A 355 -16.50 6.74 -12.42
CA MET A 355 -16.13 8.14 -12.30
C MET A 355 -15.00 8.44 -13.26
N ARG A 356 -15.07 9.59 -13.92
CA ARG A 356 -13.93 10.20 -14.59
C ARG A 356 -13.48 11.40 -13.75
N THR A 357 -12.25 11.35 -13.27
CA THR A 357 -11.66 12.42 -12.48
C THR A 357 -11.20 13.56 -13.37
N ASP A 358 -11.08 14.77 -12.83
CA ASP A 358 -10.61 15.94 -13.60
C ASP A 358 -9.13 15.82 -13.98
N GLU A 359 -8.35 15.00 -13.25
CA GLU A 359 -7.00 14.59 -13.63
C GLU A 359 -6.99 13.60 -14.81
N GLY A 360 -8.16 13.27 -15.35
CA GLY A 360 -8.33 12.43 -16.53
C GLY A 360 -8.30 10.95 -16.24
N ARG A 361 -8.38 10.53 -14.97
CA ARG A 361 -8.38 9.10 -14.59
C ARG A 361 -9.79 8.54 -14.59
N VAL A 362 -9.92 7.26 -14.87
CA VAL A 362 -11.18 6.52 -14.73
C VAL A 362 -11.09 5.61 -13.52
N VAL A 363 -12.00 5.78 -12.58
CA VAL A 363 -12.14 4.94 -11.40
C VAL A 363 -13.49 4.25 -11.47
N ALA A 364 -13.51 2.93 -11.31
CA ALA A 364 -14.73 2.14 -11.45
C ALA A 364 -14.80 1.03 -10.41
N GLY A 365 -15.98 0.76 -9.88
CA GLY A 365 -16.14 -0.28 -8.88
C GLY A 365 -17.54 -0.39 -8.31
N CYS A 366 -17.58 -1.01 -7.14
CA CYS A 366 -18.79 -1.24 -6.38
C CYS A 366 -18.86 -0.28 -5.20
N ALA A 367 -20.04 0.31 -5.02
CA ALA A 367 -20.44 1.01 -3.81
C ALA A 367 -21.71 0.40 -3.23
N SER A 368 -22.09 0.92 -2.08
CA SER A 368 -23.01 0.28 -1.16
C SER A 368 -23.80 1.35 -0.42
N ASP A 369 -25.13 1.36 -0.57
CA ASP A 369 -26.01 1.98 0.42
C ASP A 369 -26.53 0.87 1.34
N TYR A 370 -26.24 0.96 2.63
CA TYR A 370 -26.67 -0.02 3.62
C TYR A 370 -28.00 0.41 4.26
N GLU A 371 -29.06 -0.39 4.09
CA GLU A 371 -30.29 -0.25 4.87
C GLU A 371 -30.35 -1.32 5.97
N ARG A 372 -30.37 -0.89 7.23
CA ARG A 372 -30.46 -1.79 8.38
C ARG A 372 -31.87 -2.40 8.43
N GLY A 373 -31.97 -3.72 8.20
CA GLY A 373 -33.21 -4.46 8.45
C GLY A 373 -33.56 -4.51 9.95
N PRO A 374 -34.83 -4.74 10.31
CA PRO A 374 -35.23 -4.84 11.72
C PRO A 374 -34.51 -6.02 12.38
N SER A 375 -33.80 -5.74 13.47
CA SER A 375 -33.20 -6.74 14.35
C SER A 375 -34.28 -7.71 14.83
N ARG A 376 -34.10 -9.02 14.61
CA ARG A 376 -34.94 -10.05 15.22
C ARG A 376 -34.57 -10.26 16.67
#